data_AF-A0AAW4E5V4-F1
#
_entry.id   AF-A0AAW4E5V4-F1
#
_cell.length_a   1.000
_cell.length_b   1.000
_cell.length_c   1.000
_cell.angle_alpha   90.00
_cell.angle_beta   90.00
_cell.angle_gamma   90.00
#
_symmetry.space_group_name_H-M   'P 1'
#
loop_
_entity.id
_entity.type
_entity.pdbx_description
1 polymer ?
#
loop_
_entity_poly.entity_id
_entity_poly.type
_entity_poly.pdbx_seq_one_letter_code
_entity_poly.pdbx_strand_id
1 'polypeptide(L)'
;MSGAGIQKSADDNKPKSNADIESSGLPEQTQKTLKMIRELKRQIEEKQQELQSLMADQSMDPEIKKSKIGALVTEISTLTAGLATANNALVKQARSNKISPDQLQQAQQLAAK
;
A
#
# COMPACT_ATOMS: atom_id res chain seq x y z
N MET A 1 3.85 -18.40 36.38
CA MET A 1 4.49 -17.24 35.71
C MET A 1 5.09 -17.76 34.40
N SER A 2 4.86 -17.18 33.22
CA SER A 2 3.91 -16.11 32.85
C SER A 2 3.52 -16.24 31.37
N GLY A 3 2.22 -16.19 31.04
CA GLY A 3 1.70 -16.38 29.68
C GLY A 3 1.84 -15.16 28.76
N ALA A 4 2.99 -14.50 28.74
CA ALA A 4 3.18 -13.17 28.16
C ALA A 4 3.86 -13.15 26.77
N GLY A 5 3.96 -14.30 26.08
CA GLY A 5 4.75 -14.44 24.84
C GLY A 5 4.00 -14.25 23.51
N ILE A 6 2.66 -14.27 23.50
CA ILE A 6 1.88 -14.52 22.27
C ILE A 6 1.04 -13.29 21.83
N GLN A 7 0.77 -12.35 22.73
CA GLN A 7 -0.17 -11.24 22.47
C GLN A 7 0.35 -10.16 21.49
N LYS A 8 1.62 -10.21 21.06
CA LYS A 8 2.20 -9.14 20.22
C LYS A 8 1.98 -9.32 18.71
N SER A 9 1.71 -10.54 18.25
CA SER A 9 1.66 -10.91 16.82
C SER A 9 0.27 -10.80 16.17
N ALA A 10 -0.75 -10.34 16.90
CA ALA A 10 -2.14 -10.30 16.45
C ALA A 10 -2.57 -8.96 15.83
N ASP A 11 -1.75 -7.91 15.97
CA ASP A 11 -2.04 -6.58 15.38
C ASP A 11 -1.42 -6.40 13.99
N ASP A 12 -0.34 -7.11 13.66
CA ASP A 12 0.36 -7.00 12.36
C ASP A 12 -0.49 -7.44 11.16
N ASN A 13 -1.55 -8.22 11.40
CA ASN A 13 -2.51 -8.70 10.40
C ASN A 13 -3.85 -7.94 10.39
N LYS A 14 -3.99 -6.85 11.14
CA LYS A 14 -5.11 -5.91 10.92
C LYS A 14 -4.81 -5.06 9.68
N PRO A 15 -5.81 -4.70 8.85
CA PRO A 15 -5.62 -3.69 7.83
C PRO A 15 -5.11 -2.42 8.52
N LYS A 16 -3.88 -1.99 8.18
CA LYS A 16 -3.13 -0.95 8.91
C LYS A 16 -4.00 0.30 9.08
N SER A 17 -4.52 0.50 10.29
CA SER A 17 -5.54 1.51 10.54
C SER A 17 -5.01 2.88 10.16
N ASN A 18 -5.79 3.62 9.37
CA ASN A 18 -5.43 4.97 8.95
C ASN A 18 -5.53 6.00 10.08
N ALA A 19 -5.81 5.57 11.32
CA ALA A 19 -5.79 6.37 12.52
C ALA A 19 -4.51 7.19 12.71
N ASP A 20 -3.32 6.68 12.33
CA ASP A 20 -2.06 7.44 12.44
C ASP A 20 -1.86 8.49 11.34
N ILE A 21 -2.59 8.38 10.22
CA ILE A 21 -2.75 9.43 9.22
C ILE A 21 -3.81 10.44 9.70
N GLU A 22 -4.90 9.98 10.32
CA GLU A 22 -6.00 10.81 10.81
C GLU A 22 -5.57 11.70 11.98
N SER A 23 -4.80 11.14 12.93
CA SER A 23 -4.21 11.85 14.07
C SER A 23 -2.90 12.58 13.73
N SER A 24 -2.49 12.64 12.46
CA SER A 24 -1.18 13.19 12.06
C SER A 24 -1.07 14.70 12.19
N GLY A 25 -2.20 15.42 12.17
CA GLY A 25 -2.22 16.88 12.01
C GLY A 25 -1.89 17.37 10.60
N LEU A 26 -1.68 16.47 9.62
CA LEU A 26 -1.52 16.85 8.22
C LEU A 26 -2.84 17.34 7.61
N PRO A 27 -2.82 18.23 6.59
CA PRO A 27 -4.01 18.68 5.89
C PRO A 27 -4.84 17.52 5.33
N GLU A 28 -6.17 17.64 5.31
CA GLU A 28 -7.09 16.59 4.86
C GLU A 28 -6.74 16.03 3.46
N GLN A 29 -6.40 16.90 2.51
CA GLN A 29 -6.02 16.48 1.16
C GLN A 29 -4.65 15.77 1.11
N THR A 30 -3.77 16.01 2.08
CA THR A 30 -2.54 15.21 2.27
C THR A 30 -2.88 13.86 2.89
N GLN A 31 -3.72 13.83 3.93
CA GLN A 31 -4.21 12.58 4.53
C GLN A 31 -4.89 11.67 3.49
N LYS A 32 -5.76 12.24 2.64
CA LYS A 32 -6.45 11.52 1.55
C LYS A 32 -5.46 10.91 0.55
N THR A 33 -4.40 11.63 0.20
CA THR A 33 -3.31 11.10 -0.64
C THR A 33 -2.54 9.97 0.06
N LEU A 34 -2.29 10.07 1.37
CA LEU A 34 -1.61 9.01 2.14
C LEU A 34 -2.44 7.73 2.26
N LYS A 35 -3.75 7.84 2.54
CA LYS A 35 -4.66 6.68 2.57
C LYS A 35 -4.71 5.98 1.21
N MET A 36 -4.72 6.74 0.11
CA MET A 36 -4.63 6.23 -1.26
C MET A 36 -3.30 5.51 -1.53
N ILE A 37 -2.16 6.06 -1.08
CA ILE A 37 -0.83 5.42 -1.22
C ILE A 37 -0.79 4.08 -0.48
N ARG A 38 -1.33 3.99 0.75
CA ARG A 38 -1.42 2.73 1.50
C ARG A 38 -2.30 1.69 0.84
N GLU A 39 -3.49 2.09 0.38
CA GLU A 39 -4.43 1.18 -0.24
C GLU A 39 -3.89 0.63 -1.57
N LEU A 40 -3.22 1.47 -2.37
CA LEU A 40 -2.52 1.01 -3.59
C LEU A 40 -1.37 0.04 -3.27
N LYS A 41 -0.59 0.28 -2.20
CA LYS A 41 0.42 -0.68 -1.73
C LYS A 41 -0.20 -2.02 -1.32
N ARG A 42 -1.27 -2.00 -0.54
CA ARG A 42 -2.01 -3.20 -0.09
C ARG A 42 -2.49 -4.03 -1.29
N GLN A 43 -3.13 -3.38 -2.27
CA GLN A 43 -3.62 -4.05 -3.48
C GLN A 43 -2.46 -4.61 -4.33
N ILE A 44 -1.32 -3.91 -4.43
CA ILE A 44 -0.13 -4.43 -5.13
C ILE A 44 0.43 -5.67 -4.42
N GLU A 45 0.54 -5.64 -3.09
CA GLU A 45 1.04 -6.76 -2.29
C GLU A 45 0.12 -7.99 -2.39
N GLU A 46 -1.19 -7.81 -2.23
CA GLU A 46 -2.19 -8.87 -2.40
C GLU A 46 -2.15 -9.48 -3.81
N LYS A 47 -2.01 -8.64 -4.85
CA LYS A 47 -1.89 -9.10 -6.24
C LYS A 47 -0.57 -9.78 -6.55
N GLN A 48 0.52 -9.39 -5.90
CA GLN A 48 1.81 -10.09 -5.98
C GLN A 48 1.76 -11.46 -5.28
N GLN A 49 0.99 -11.59 -4.19
CA GLN A 49 0.73 -12.88 -3.53
C GLN A 49 -0.19 -13.79 -4.38
N GLU A 50 -1.22 -13.23 -5.01
CA GLU A 50 -2.09 -13.94 -5.97
C GLU A 50 -1.25 -14.47 -7.15
N LEU A 51 -0.39 -13.62 -7.73
CA LEU A 51 0.50 -13.98 -8.83
C LEU A 51 1.51 -15.08 -8.44
N GLN A 52 2.13 -14.99 -7.26
CA GLN A 52 3.03 -16.04 -6.75
C GLN A 52 2.30 -17.38 -6.57
N SER A 53 1.10 -17.35 -6.00
CA SER A 53 0.26 -18.55 -5.79
C SER A 53 -0.12 -19.20 -7.12
N LEU A 54 -0.51 -18.38 -8.12
CA LEU A 54 -0.87 -18.84 -9.47
C LEU A 54 0.31 -19.42 -10.25
N MET A 55 1.52 -18.89 -10.05
CA MET A 55 2.73 -19.49 -10.63
C MET A 55 3.06 -20.84 -10.00
N ALA A 56 2.89 -20.98 -8.68
CA ALA A 56 3.16 -22.20 -7.92
C ALA A 56 2.13 -23.32 -8.14
N ASP A 57 0.87 -23.01 -8.44
CA ASP A 57 -0.20 -23.98 -8.68
C ASP A 57 0.08 -24.86 -9.92
N GLN A 58 0.52 -26.10 -9.71
CA GLN A 58 0.81 -27.04 -10.80
C GLN A 58 -0.44 -27.73 -11.38
N SER A 59 -1.65 -27.52 -10.81
CA SER A 59 -2.88 -28.21 -11.23
C SER A 59 -3.63 -27.54 -12.37
N MET A 60 -3.36 -26.26 -12.63
CA MET A 60 -4.09 -25.47 -13.64
C MET A 60 -3.52 -25.64 -15.06
N ASP A 61 -4.42 -25.68 -16.04
CA ASP A 61 -4.09 -25.67 -17.47
C ASP A 61 -3.08 -24.54 -17.83
N PRO A 62 -2.04 -24.82 -18.64
CA PRO A 62 -0.99 -23.85 -18.94
C PRO A 62 -1.47 -22.56 -19.61
N GLU A 63 -2.41 -22.62 -20.56
CA GLU A 63 -2.88 -21.42 -21.28
C GLU A 63 -3.87 -20.61 -20.44
N ILE A 64 -4.73 -21.27 -19.66
CA ILE A 64 -5.58 -20.60 -18.65
C ILE A 64 -4.70 -19.90 -17.59
N LYS A 65 -3.66 -20.58 -17.09
CA LYS A 65 -2.72 -19.98 -16.13
C LYS A 65 -2.01 -18.77 -16.73
N LYS A 66 -1.43 -18.91 -17.93
CA LYS A 66 -0.74 -17.85 -18.68
C LYS A 66 -1.63 -16.64 -18.94
N SER A 67 -2.89 -16.85 -19.29
CA SER A 67 -3.90 -15.79 -19.44
C SER A 67 -4.13 -15.02 -18.13
N LYS A 68 -4.35 -15.74 -17.02
CA LYS A 68 -4.51 -15.13 -15.68
C LYS A 68 -3.25 -14.40 -15.22
N ILE A 69 -2.05 -14.94 -15.46
CA ILE A 69 -0.77 -14.28 -15.17
C ILE A 69 -0.67 -12.95 -15.93
N GLY A 70 -1.00 -12.94 -17.23
CA GLY A 70 -1.01 -11.71 -18.04
C GLY A 70 -1.97 -10.65 -17.52
N ALA A 71 -3.15 -11.06 -17.06
CA ALA A 71 -4.12 -10.16 -16.42
C ALA A 71 -3.57 -9.57 -15.10
N LEU A 72 -3.03 -10.40 -14.21
CA LEU A 72 -2.48 -9.94 -12.92
C LEU A 72 -1.26 -9.02 -13.08
N VAL A 73 -0.35 -9.34 -14.01
CA VAL A 73 0.80 -8.46 -14.33
C VAL A 73 0.33 -7.10 -14.86
N THR A 74 -0.75 -7.06 -15.64
CA THR A 74 -1.37 -5.82 -16.13
C THR A 74 -1.99 -5.03 -14.97
N GLU A 75 -2.77 -5.69 -14.10
CA GLU A 75 -3.39 -5.07 -12.92
C GLU A 75 -2.34 -4.48 -11.96
N ILE A 76 -1.29 -5.24 -11.62
CA ILE A 76 -0.15 -4.77 -10.82
C ILE A 76 0.53 -3.56 -11.46
N SER A 77 0.67 -3.54 -12.79
CA SER A 77 1.27 -2.41 -13.52
C SER A 77 0.40 -1.15 -13.43
N THR A 78 -0.93 -1.28 -13.58
CA THR A 78 -1.89 -0.17 -13.41
C THR A 78 -1.87 0.37 -11.97
N LEU A 79 -1.88 -0.50 -10.97
CA LEU A 79 -1.79 -0.11 -9.55
C LEU A 79 -0.46 0.60 -9.24
N THR A 80 0.65 0.13 -9.82
CA THR A 80 1.98 0.74 -9.67
C THR A 80 2.04 2.14 -10.30
N ALA A 81 1.42 2.35 -11.47
CA ALA A 81 1.28 3.68 -12.07
C ALA A 81 0.39 4.61 -11.23
N GLY A 82 -0.67 4.09 -10.62
CA GLY A 82 -1.49 4.80 -9.64
C GLY A 82 -0.67 5.22 -8.41
N LEU A 83 0.15 4.32 -7.88
CA LEU A 83 1.02 4.56 -6.72
C LEU A 83 2.06 5.65 -7.03
N ALA A 84 2.70 5.61 -8.19
CA ALA A 84 3.61 6.66 -8.65
C ALA A 84 2.89 8.02 -8.78
N THR A 85 1.67 8.02 -9.31
CA THR A 85 0.82 9.22 -9.45
C THR A 85 0.46 9.83 -8.08
N ALA A 86 0.08 9.00 -7.10
CA ALA A 86 -0.25 9.46 -5.75
C ALA A 86 0.98 10.02 -5.00
N ASN A 87 2.16 9.40 -5.15
CA ASN A 87 3.41 9.93 -4.60
C ASN A 87 3.80 11.27 -5.25
N ASN A 88 3.64 11.41 -6.57
CA ASN A 88 3.85 12.68 -7.27
C ASN A 88 2.87 13.78 -6.80
N ALA A 89 1.63 13.43 -6.47
CA ALA A 89 0.67 14.37 -5.88
C ALA A 89 1.12 14.86 -4.48
N LEU A 90 1.68 13.98 -3.64
CA LEU A 90 2.24 14.35 -2.34
C LEU A 90 3.43 15.31 -2.48
N VAL A 91 4.37 15.02 -3.39
CA VAL A 91 5.51 15.91 -3.68
C VAL A 91 5.04 17.26 -4.24
N LYS A 92 3.98 17.27 -5.07
CA LYS A 92 3.38 18.51 -5.59
C LYS A 92 2.75 19.36 -4.48
N GLN A 93 2.13 18.76 -3.45
CA GLN A 93 1.59 19.50 -2.30
C GLN A 93 2.71 20.28 -1.57
N ALA A 94 3.84 19.65 -1.28
CA ALA A 94 4.99 20.32 -0.67
C ALA A 94 5.56 21.43 -1.55
N ARG A 95 5.80 21.16 -2.84
CA ARG A 95 6.28 22.17 -3.82
C ARG A 95 5.31 23.34 -4.03
N SER A 96 4.04 23.19 -3.64
CA SER A 96 3.00 24.21 -3.73
C SER A 96 2.74 24.93 -2.39
N ASN A 97 3.67 24.79 -1.42
CA ASN A 97 3.57 25.31 -0.05
C ASN A 97 2.27 24.92 0.66
N LYS A 98 1.69 23.75 0.35
CA LYS A 98 0.49 23.21 1.02
C LYS A 98 0.82 22.39 2.27
N ILE A 99 2.07 21.97 2.42
CA ILE A 99 2.65 21.32 3.61
C ILE A 99 4.09 21.83 3.80
N SER A 100 4.56 21.88 5.05
CA SER A 100 5.96 22.22 5.38
C SER A 100 6.93 21.08 5.02
N PRO A 101 8.26 21.31 5.04
CA PRO A 101 9.25 20.23 4.91
C PRO A 101 9.08 19.13 5.96
N ASP A 102 8.80 19.49 7.22
CA ASP A 102 8.59 18.53 8.32
C ASP A 102 7.32 17.70 8.09
N GLN A 103 6.25 18.34 7.60
CA GLN A 103 5.01 17.68 7.23
C GLN A 103 5.19 16.77 6.00
N LEU A 104 6.06 17.12 5.04
CA LEU A 104 6.44 16.21 3.94
C LEU A 104 7.21 14.99 4.48
N GLN A 105 8.17 15.19 5.39
CA GLN A 105 8.91 14.11 6.02
C GLN A 105 7.99 13.18 6.83
N GLN A 106 7.09 13.75 7.64
CA GLN A 106 6.06 13.01 8.37
C GLN A 106 5.14 12.23 7.41
N ALA A 107 4.70 12.86 6.32
CA ALA A 107 3.87 12.22 5.31
C ALA A 107 4.61 11.06 4.60
N GLN A 108 5.89 11.20 4.29
CA GLN A 108 6.73 10.13 3.73
C GLN A 108 6.87 8.95 4.72
N GLN A 109 7.07 9.23 6.01
CA GLN A 109 7.11 8.21 7.07
C GLN A 109 5.76 7.49 7.24
N LEU A 110 4.63 8.23 7.13
CA LEU A 110 3.29 7.65 7.19
C LEU A 110 2.96 6.82 5.94
N ALA A 111 3.43 7.23 4.76
CA ALA A 111 3.33 6.51 3.50
C ALA A 111 4.21 5.25 3.43
N ALA A 112 5.24 5.15 4.27
CA ALA A 112 6.12 3.98 4.35
C ALA A 112 5.47 2.77 5.02
N LYS A 113 4.36 2.97 5.75
CA LYS A 113 3.47 1.94 6.37
C LYS A 113 2.29 1.34 5.43
#